data_AF-A0A3L6JNG2-F1
#
_entry.id   AF-A0A3L6JNG2-F1
#
_cell.length_a   1.000
_cell.length_b   1.000
_cell.length_c   1.000
_cell.angle_alpha   90.00
_cell.angle_beta   90.00
_cell.angle_gamma   90.00
#
_symmetry.space_group_name_H-M   'P 1'
#
loop_
_entity.id
_entity.type
_entity.pdbx_description
1 polymer ?
#
loop_
_entity_poly.entity_id
_entity_poly.type
_entity_poly.pdbx_seq_one_letter_code
_entity_poly.pdbx_strand_id
1 'polypeptide(L)' 'MKAEYVGPNTVHTGFHIEVSRGTPVEEADRIAEEVRESVSRMMGCRYCVIHVDPAAQ' A
#
# COMPACT_ATOMS: atom_id res chain seq x y z
N MET A 1 0.00 3.40 -9.50
CA MET A 1 0.01 4.29 -8.32
C MET A 1 -0.84 5.51 -8.62
N LYS A 2 -1.75 5.88 -7.72
CA LYS A 2 -2.57 7.10 -7.83
C LYS A 2 -2.49 7.85 -6.49
N ALA A 3 -2.24 9.16 -6.55
CA ALA A 3 -2.23 10.02 -5.36
C ALA A 3 -3.21 11.18 -5.59
N GLU A 4 -4.12 11.37 -4.64
CA GLU A 4 -5.11 12.45 -4.66
C GLU A 4 -4.93 13.33 -3.42
N TYR A 5 -4.88 14.64 -3.63
CA TYR A 5 -4.92 15.60 -2.52
C TYR A 5 -6.37 15.76 -2.05
N VAL A 6 -6.65 15.42 -0.80
CA VAL A 6 -8.02 15.36 -0.26
C VAL A 6 -8.29 16.38 0.85
N GLY A 7 -7.30 17.21 1.21
CA GLY A 7 -7.44 18.27 2.20
C GLY A 7 -6.10 18.77 2.73
N PRO A 8 -6.09 19.80 3.60
CA PRO A 8 -4.86 20.38 4.16
C PRO A 8 -3.93 19.30 4.71
N ASN A 9 -2.73 19.20 4.12
CA ASN A 9 -1.70 18.22 4.49
C ASN A 9 -2.18 16.75 4.49
N THR A 10 -3.19 16.43 3.68
CA THR A 10 -3.77 15.09 3.62
C THR A 10 -3.75 14.60 2.18
N VAL A 11 -2.82 13.68 1.91
CA VAL A 11 -2.72 12.97 0.63
C VAL A 11 -3.32 11.59 0.81
N HIS A 12 -4.25 11.22 -0.07
CA HIS A 12 -4.71 9.85 -0.22
C HIS A 12 -3.86 9.17 -1.29
N THR A 13 -3.11 8.16 -0.90
CA THR A 13 -2.23 7.40 -1.81
C THR A 13 -2.73 5.97 -1.97
N GLY A 14 -3.09 5.61 -3.20
CA GLY A 14 -3.45 4.25 -3.61
C GLY A 14 -2.29 3.56 -4.32
N PHE A 15 -1.84 2.43 -3.77
CA PHE A 15 -0.77 1.61 -4.32
C PHE A 15 -1.29 0.22 -4.71
N HIS A 16 -0.72 -0.33 -5.77
CA HIS A 16 -0.82 -1.74 -6.07
C HIS A 16 0.57 -2.33 -5.78
N ILE A 17 0.63 -3.40 -4.99
CA ILE A 17 1.84 -4.17 -4.77
C ILE A 17 1.65 -5.57 -5.33
N GLU A 18 2.69 -6.07 -5.99
CA GLU A 18 2.70 -7.43 -6.50
C GLU A 18 3.41 -8.34 -5.51
N VAL A 19 2.74 -9.43 -5.10
CA VAL A 19 3.33 -10.49 -4.28
C VAL A 19 3.45 -11.77 -5.08
N SER A 20 4.43 -12.62 -4.76
CA SER A 20 4.62 -13.90 -5.44
C SER A 20 3.33 -14.72 -5.46
N ARG A 21 3.01 -15.38 -6.57
CA ARG A 21 1.84 -16.27 -6.64
C ARG A 21 2.01 -17.41 -5.64
N GLY A 22 0.93 -17.72 -4.92
CA GLY A 22 0.93 -18.74 -3.86
C GLY A 22 1.40 -18.21 -2.49
N THR A 23 1.69 -16.91 -2.36
CA THR A 23 1.90 -16.28 -1.05
C THR A 23 0.66 -16.47 -0.18
N PRO A 24 0.80 -16.99 1.06
CA PRO A 24 -0.31 -17.09 2.00
C PRO A 24 -0.98 -15.72 2.22
N VAL A 25 -2.29 -15.71 2.48
CA VAL A 25 -3.04 -14.46 2.68
C VAL A 25 -2.47 -13.68 3.86
N GLU A 26 -2.11 -14.37 4.94
CA GLU A 26 -1.51 -13.79 6.14
C GLU A 26 -0.14 -13.15 5.85
N GLU A 27 0.62 -13.75 4.94
CA GLU A 27 1.92 -13.22 4.52
C GLU A 27 1.75 -11.98 3.64
N ALA A 28 0.80 -12.03 2.70
CA ALA A 28 0.46 -10.91 1.84
C ALA A 28 -0.05 -9.70 2.65
N ASP A 29 -0.86 -9.95 3.69
CA ASP A 29 -1.35 -8.93 4.62
C ASP A 29 -0.21 -8.29 5.42
N ARG A 30 0.73 -9.10 5.93
CA ARG A 30 1.93 -8.60 6.62
C ARG A 30 2.77 -7.68 5.71
N ILE A 31 3.00 -8.09 4.46
CA ILE A 31 3.74 -7.29 3.48
C ILE A 31 3.00 -5.96 3.23
N ALA A 32 1.68 -6.00 3.06
CA ALA A 32 0.89 -4.79 2.88
C ALA A 32 1.02 -3.84 4.07
N GLU A 33 0.98 -4.36 5.29
CA GLU A 33 1.09 -3.55 6.50
C GLU A 33 2.48 -2.90 6.65
N GLU A 34 3.55 -3.64 6.35
CA GLU A 34 4.92 -3.11 6.37
C GLU A 34 5.10 -1.96 5.35
N VAL A 35 4.54 -2.13 4.15
CA VAL A 35 4.55 -1.07 3.12
C VAL A 35 3.74 0.14 3.59
N ARG A 36 2.56 -0.10 4.19
CA ARG A 36 1.70 0.97 4.72
C ARG A 36 2.42 1.80 5.78
N GLU A 37 3.09 1.15 6.72
CA GLU A 37 3.87 1.82 7.76
C GLU A 37 5.03 2.63 7.18
N SER A 38 5.78 2.04 6.25
CA SER A 38 6.92 2.71 5.61
C SER A 38 6.50 3.97 4.86
N VAL A 39 5.43 3.89 4.06
CA VAL A 39 4.89 5.03 3.31
C VAL A 39 4.32 6.10 4.24
N SER A 40 3.61 5.69 5.30
CA SER A 40 3.08 6.62 6.31
C SER A 40 4.20 7.43 6.97
N ARG A 41 5.28 6.78 7.38
CA ARG A 41 6.45 7.45 8.00
C ARG A 41 7.16 8.38 7.03
N MET A 42 7.28 8.00 5.76
CA MET A 42 8.03 8.76 4.76
C MET A 42 7.26 9.99 4.25
N MET A 43 5.95 9.85 3.97
CA MET A 43 5.17 10.89 3.31
C MET A 43 4.27 11.69 4.26
N GLY A 44 4.16 11.29 5.53
CA GLY A 44 3.24 11.92 6.49
C GLY A 44 1.77 11.80 6.05
N CYS A 45 1.45 10.88 5.14
CA CYS A 45 0.12 10.69 4.60
C CYS A 45 -0.77 9.96 5.62
N ARG A 46 -1.95 10.53 5.89
CA ARG A 46 -2.91 9.96 6.85
C ARG A 46 -3.75 8.82 6.27
N TYR A 47 -3.89 8.74 4.95
CA TYR A 47 -4.73 7.77 4.26
C TYR A 47 -3.95 7.08 3.14
N CYS A 48 -3.56 5.82 3.37
CA CYS A 48 -2.86 4.99 2.42
C CYS A 48 -3.68 3.71 2.21
N VAL A 49 -4.00 3.40 0.96
CA VAL A 49 -4.71 2.18 0.55
C VAL A 49 -3.74 1.34 -0.29
N ILE A 50 -3.57 0.08 0.09
CA ILE A 50 -2.72 -0.87 -0.59
C ILE A 50 -3.58 -1.99 -1.14
N HIS A 51 -3.60 -2.13 -2.46
CA HIS A 51 -4.14 -3.28 -3.16
C HIS A 51 -3.01 -4.29 -3.36
N VAL A 52 -3.22 -5.52 -2.91
CA VAL A 52 -2.27 -6.61 -3.11
C VAL A 52 -2.74 -7.46 -4.27
N ASP A 53 -1.91 -7.51 -5.30
CA ASP A 53 -2.15 -8.32 -6.50
C ASP A 53 -1.13 -9.46 -6.56
N PRO A 54 -1.51 -10.66 -7.04
CA PRO A 54 -0.54 -11.70 -7.34
C PRO A 54 0.28 -11.31 -8.57
N ALA A 55 1.60 -11.46 -8.50
CA ALA A 55 2.52 -11.21 -9.59
C ALA A 55 2.11 -12.00 -10.85
N ALA A 56 2.12 -11.33 -12.00
CA ALA A 56 1.72 -11.91 -13.26
C ALA A 56 2.86 -12.74 -13.91
N GLN A 57 3.27 -13.81 -13.23
CA GLN A 57 4.20 -14.87 -13.70
C GLN A 57 5.62 -14.44 -14.08
#